data_AF-A0A6M1YHI7-F1
#
_entry.id   AF-A0A6M1YHI7-F1
#
_cell.length_a   1.000
_cell.length_b   1.000
_cell.length_c   1.000
_cell.angle_alpha   90.00
_cell.angle_beta   90.00
_cell.angle_gamma   90.00
#
_symmetry.space_group_name_H-M   'P 1'
#
loop_
_entity.id
_entity.type
_entity.pdbx_description
1 polymer ?
#
loop_
_entity_poly.entity_id
_entity_poly.type
_entity_poly.pdbx_seq_one_letter_code
_entity_poly.pdbx_strand_id
1 'polypeptide(L)'
;MKNLKNILQNFIRGKKRFVSFKYFSLLSLFLMSSIFADLTWQLPAQDVGSPVTDQQDAKIITDNSGANVYIVWKDNPSNVQIIKSNDFGNNWSSPLTLNTTGGGISTSTPQIATDNTGKYVYVVYTFSPGGGSFRILFSRSTDFGQTWLTGASQTTLSPIVSGVPFVTTNNTGQYVYAIWGNNTTDDIQFSRSVDFGANWPAPANVIDISDTTQIATSLIVTDDSGRYVHALWAGFKAPDTIRQVQTSSSSDFGVTWTPFADIPKLSANDAVASFLDLATDSSGKYAYAVWNKSVGGATVVQFSRSIDFGANWTAFGINLSSTTAGVSSTRAKVATDKSGRYVFVIWGQEGAEGVVIKIRRSTDFGETWETPVSLTSIDPYEPNIAIDNVGRYVYAVWNASDGGGTLIKESSLSFDFGQTFTTPIRISSQTDNSYNSVEITTNESGIYAYSVFSRETGVVSLLMQALNGIDIPRTIKSFDFRRP
;
A
#
# COMPACT_ATOMS: atom_id res chain seq x y z
N MET A 1 29.38 -3.53 36.42
CA MET A 1 28.57 -4.22 37.46
C MET A 1 29.00 -3.95 38.91
N LYS A 2 30.29 -3.84 39.28
CA LYS A 2 30.70 -3.57 40.68
C LYS A 2 30.38 -2.15 41.20
N ASN A 3 30.33 -1.14 40.32
CA ASN A 3 29.98 0.24 40.73
C ASN A 3 28.48 0.47 40.95
N LEU A 4 27.59 -0.37 40.40
CA LEU A 4 26.14 -0.24 40.61
C LEU A 4 25.68 -0.75 41.98
N LYS A 5 26.37 -1.78 42.51
CA LYS A 5 26.03 -2.37 43.83
C LYS A 5 26.30 -1.42 45.00
N ASN A 6 27.34 -0.59 44.92
CA ASN A 6 27.68 0.37 45.99
C ASN A 6 26.72 1.57 46.02
N ILE A 7 26.16 1.97 44.87
CA ILE A 7 25.18 3.07 44.80
C ILE A 7 23.85 2.65 45.42
N LEU A 8 23.43 1.39 45.23
CA LEU A 8 22.20 0.85 45.82
C LEU A 8 22.29 0.61 47.34
N GLN A 9 23.46 0.24 47.89
CA GLN A 9 23.60 0.06 49.33
C GLN A 9 23.57 1.36 50.13
N ASN A 10 24.07 2.47 49.55
CA ASN A 10 24.03 3.78 50.21
C ASN A 10 22.62 4.39 50.26
N PHE A 11 21.70 3.93 49.41
CA PHE A 11 20.31 4.42 49.40
C PHE A 11 19.45 3.83 50.54
N ILE A 12 19.85 2.69 51.11
CA ILE A 12 19.06 1.94 52.12
C ILE A 12 19.40 2.37 53.56
N ARG A 13 20.51 3.11 53.78
CA ARG A 13 20.93 3.58 55.11
C ARG A 13 21.05 5.11 55.16
N GLY A 14 19.92 5.82 55.08
CA GLY A 14 19.92 7.28 55.23
C GLY A 14 18.54 7.84 55.52
N LYS A 15 18.36 8.38 56.73
CA LYS A 15 17.13 8.97 57.29
C LYS A 15 16.44 9.99 56.37
N LYS A 16 15.10 9.91 56.35
CA LYS A 16 14.10 10.95 56.02
C LYS A 16 14.67 12.34 55.65
N ARG A 17 14.67 12.71 54.38
CA ARG A 17 14.53 14.10 53.90
C ARG A 17 13.78 14.13 52.58
N PHE A 18 12.80 15.04 52.49
CA PHE A 18 12.08 15.44 51.29
C PHE A 18 13.07 15.80 50.17
N VAL A 19 13.06 15.08 49.05
CA VAL A 19 13.79 15.45 47.83
C VAL A 19 12.91 15.20 46.60
N SER A 20 12.49 16.33 46.02
CA SER A 20 12.02 16.64 44.66
C SER A 20 11.37 15.58 43.75
N PHE A 21 10.13 15.90 43.36
CA PHE A 21 9.35 15.32 42.25
C PHE A 21 10.01 15.41 40.86
N LYS A 22 11.18 16.05 40.72
CA LYS A 22 11.89 16.23 39.42
C LYS A 22 12.77 15.04 39.02
N TYR A 23 13.12 14.14 39.93
CA TYR A 23 13.95 12.97 39.59
C TYR A 23 13.14 11.75 39.14
N PHE A 24 11.85 11.67 39.50
CA PHE A 24 10.98 10.58 39.03
C PHE A 24 10.59 10.74 37.55
N SER A 25 10.47 11.98 37.04
CA SER A 25 10.16 12.24 35.63
C SER A 25 11.34 11.97 34.69
N LEU A 26 12.57 12.20 35.14
CA LEU A 26 13.78 11.89 34.36
C LEU A 26 14.07 10.38 34.34
N LEU A 27 13.78 9.66 35.42
CA LEU A 27 13.92 8.21 35.45
C LEU A 27 12.80 7.51 34.66
N SER A 28 11.58 8.06 34.60
CA SER A 28 10.52 7.55 33.72
C SER A 28 10.77 7.86 32.24
N LEU A 29 11.40 9.00 31.91
CA LEU A 29 11.85 9.29 30.54
C LEU A 29 13.02 8.39 30.11
N PHE A 30 13.95 8.05 31.01
CA PHE A 30 15.07 7.14 30.70
C PHE A 30 14.67 5.65 30.72
N LEU A 31 13.62 5.26 31.45
CA LEU A 31 13.05 3.91 31.39
C LEU A 31 12.04 3.72 30.26
N MET A 32 11.45 4.78 29.69
CA MET A 32 10.63 4.66 28.48
C MET A 32 11.47 4.50 27.21
N SER A 33 12.74 4.90 27.22
CA SER A 33 13.64 4.76 26.06
C SER A 33 14.35 3.40 25.97
N SER A 34 14.04 2.42 26.84
CA SER A 34 14.81 1.18 26.96
C SER A 34 14.01 -0.12 26.76
N ILE A 35 12.82 -0.05 26.15
CA ILE A 35 12.13 -1.23 25.62
C ILE A 35 11.49 -0.88 24.26
N PHE A 36 12.32 -0.51 23.29
CA PHE A 36 11.96 -0.69 21.89
C PHE A 36 12.94 -1.72 21.38
N ALA A 37 12.45 -2.89 20.96
CA ALA A 37 13.27 -3.70 20.06
C ALA A 37 13.51 -2.79 18.86
N ASP A 38 14.76 -2.39 18.63
CA ASP A 38 15.11 -1.55 17.49
C ASP A 38 14.68 -2.32 16.25
N LEU A 39 13.59 -1.85 15.68
CA LEU A 39 12.94 -2.48 14.57
C LEU A 39 13.76 -2.12 13.34
N THR A 40 14.73 -2.97 13.02
CA THR A 40 15.70 -2.73 11.95
C THR A 40 15.39 -3.60 10.76
N TRP A 41 15.53 -3.03 9.57
CA TRP A 41 15.54 -3.83 8.37
C TRP A 41 16.68 -4.85 8.34
N GLN A 42 16.39 -6.04 7.82
CA GLN A 42 17.40 -7.06 7.55
C GLN A 42 18.21 -6.68 6.30
N LEU A 43 19.51 -6.43 6.48
CA LEU A 43 20.44 -6.05 5.42
C LEU A 43 21.55 -7.10 5.25
N PRO A 44 22.02 -7.37 4.01
CA PRO A 44 21.49 -6.85 2.72
C PRO A 44 20.13 -7.48 2.38
N ALA A 45 19.39 -6.87 1.45
CA ALA A 45 18.10 -7.41 1.00
C ALA A 45 18.26 -8.79 0.34
N GLN A 46 17.25 -9.66 0.49
CA GLN A 46 17.27 -11.02 -0.04
C GLN A 46 16.83 -11.04 -1.51
N ASP A 47 17.59 -11.69 -2.38
CA ASP A 47 17.17 -11.95 -3.77
C ASP A 47 16.11 -13.04 -3.79
N VAL A 48 14.92 -12.67 -4.25
CA VAL A 48 13.74 -13.55 -4.33
C VAL A 48 13.29 -13.77 -5.78
N GLY A 49 14.00 -13.20 -6.75
CA GLY A 49 13.74 -13.35 -8.19
C GLY A 49 14.59 -14.44 -8.86
N SER A 50 14.33 -14.67 -10.15
CA SER A 50 15.23 -15.44 -11.02
C SER A 50 16.23 -14.49 -11.70
N PRO A 51 17.56 -14.69 -11.59
CA PRO A 51 18.57 -13.75 -12.09
C PRO A 51 18.70 -13.75 -13.62
N VAL A 52 17.70 -14.22 -14.37
CA VAL A 52 17.78 -14.48 -15.83
C VAL A 52 16.82 -13.64 -16.69
N THR A 53 15.81 -12.96 -16.13
CA THR A 53 14.74 -12.28 -16.90
C THR A 53 14.35 -10.88 -16.36
N ASP A 54 13.85 -9.99 -17.23
CA ASP A 54 13.48 -8.59 -16.92
C ASP A 54 12.15 -8.53 -16.15
N GLN A 55 12.25 -8.54 -14.81
CA GLN A 55 11.17 -8.47 -13.83
C GLN A 55 10.75 -7.01 -13.56
N GLN A 56 9.47 -6.70 -13.76
CA GLN A 56 8.94 -5.34 -13.61
C GLN A 56 7.59 -5.37 -12.89
N ASP A 57 7.15 -4.19 -12.44
CA ASP A 57 5.79 -3.96 -11.96
C ASP A 57 5.37 -4.91 -10.82
N ALA A 58 6.28 -5.14 -9.87
CA ALA A 58 6.00 -6.02 -8.75
C ALA A 58 4.95 -5.45 -7.80
N LYS A 59 4.18 -6.34 -7.16
CA LYS A 59 3.31 -6.05 -6.03
C LYS A 59 3.58 -7.03 -4.91
N ILE A 60 3.48 -6.56 -3.68
CA ILE A 60 3.67 -7.36 -2.47
C ILE A 60 2.46 -7.22 -1.55
N ILE A 61 2.07 -8.31 -0.90
CA ILE A 61 1.04 -8.31 0.14
C ILE A 61 1.38 -9.35 1.20
N THR A 62 0.91 -9.13 2.43
CA THR A 62 1.04 -10.06 3.54
C THR A 62 -0.27 -10.23 4.29
N ASP A 63 -0.42 -11.34 5.01
CA ASP A 63 -1.55 -11.59 5.91
C ASP A 63 -1.42 -10.79 7.21
N ASN A 64 -2.44 -10.84 8.08
CA ASN A 64 -2.42 -10.08 9.34
C ASN A 64 -1.30 -10.52 10.27
N SER A 65 -0.86 -11.78 10.16
CA SER A 65 0.22 -12.31 10.99
C SER A 65 1.59 -11.85 10.52
N GLY A 66 1.77 -11.61 9.21
CA GLY A 66 3.07 -11.40 8.58
C GLY A 66 3.73 -12.70 8.13
N ALA A 67 3.22 -13.86 8.55
CA ALA A 67 3.85 -15.14 8.24
C ALA A 67 3.76 -15.47 6.75
N ASN A 68 2.64 -15.11 6.11
CA ASN A 68 2.40 -15.38 4.71
C ASN A 68 2.65 -14.11 3.89
N VAL A 69 3.60 -14.18 2.97
CA VAL A 69 3.98 -13.05 2.10
C VAL A 69 3.94 -13.51 0.65
N TYR A 70 3.32 -12.71 -0.22
CA TYR A 70 3.17 -13.01 -1.63
C TYR A 70 3.73 -11.86 -2.47
N ILE A 71 4.52 -12.20 -3.49
CA ILE A 71 5.03 -11.24 -4.46
C ILE A 71 4.61 -11.70 -5.85
N VAL A 72 3.94 -10.81 -6.59
CA VAL A 72 3.57 -11.02 -7.99
C VAL A 72 4.29 -9.99 -8.85
N TRP A 73 4.74 -10.36 -10.04
CA TRP A 73 5.41 -9.46 -10.96
C TRP A 73 5.22 -9.87 -12.41
N LYS A 74 5.60 -8.98 -13.32
CA LYS A 74 5.67 -9.22 -14.77
C LYS A 74 7.11 -9.56 -15.14
N ASP A 75 7.33 -10.62 -15.91
CA ASP A 75 8.65 -11.16 -16.22
C ASP A 75 8.81 -11.41 -17.73
N ASN A 76 9.94 -11.09 -18.36
CA ASN A 76 10.15 -11.23 -19.82
C ASN A 76 9.85 -12.66 -20.34
N PRO A 77 9.07 -12.88 -21.44
CA PRO A 77 8.43 -11.92 -22.36
C PRO A 77 7.04 -11.44 -21.94
N SER A 78 6.88 -11.10 -20.67
CA SER A 78 5.67 -10.64 -19.98
C SER A 78 4.76 -11.75 -19.43
N ASN A 79 5.38 -12.78 -18.86
CA ASN A 79 4.74 -13.73 -17.96
C ASN A 79 4.39 -13.08 -16.63
N VAL A 80 3.28 -13.48 -16.03
CA VAL A 80 2.93 -13.14 -14.65
C VAL A 80 3.47 -14.25 -13.76
N GLN A 81 4.39 -13.88 -12.88
CA GLN A 81 5.05 -14.78 -11.94
C GLN A 81 4.57 -14.50 -10.52
N ILE A 82 4.57 -15.53 -9.68
CA ILE A 82 4.30 -15.41 -8.26
C ILE A 82 5.25 -16.27 -7.43
N ILE A 83 5.64 -15.75 -6.27
CA ILE A 83 6.34 -16.46 -5.20
C ILE A 83 5.64 -16.21 -3.88
N LYS A 84 5.94 -17.08 -2.92
CA LYS A 84 5.44 -16.95 -1.56
C LYS A 84 6.49 -17.31 -0.52
N SER A 85 6.31 -16.74 0.66
CA SER A 85 6.87 -17.20 1.92
C SER A 85 5.72 -17.53 2.87
N ASN A 86 5.92 -18.52 3.74
CA ASN A 86 5.02 -18.87 4.84
C ASN A 86 5.73 -18.87 6.21
N ASP A 87 6.88 -18.19 6.26
CA ASP A 87 7.76 -18.12 7.42
C ASP A 87 8.36 -16.72 7.60
N PHE A 88 7.51 -15.68 7.45
CA PHE A 88 7.87 -14.28 7.66
C PHE A 88 8.91 -13.75 6.66
N GLY A 89 8.94 -14.32 5.46
CA GLY A 89 9.88 -13.97 4.40
C GLY A 89 11.28 -14.52 4.58
N ASN A 90 11.49 -15.51 5.47
CA ASN A 90 12.80 -16.14 5.66
C ASN A 90 13.15 -17.08 4.49
N ASN A 91 12.17 -17.85 4.00
CA ASN A 91 12.31 -18.74 2.85
C ASN A 91 11.23 -18.49 1.81
N TRP A 92 11.58 -18.68 0.54
CA TRP A 92 10.71 -18.42 -0.61
C TRP A 92 10.54 -19.66 -1.47
N SER A 93 9.35 -19.83 -2.04
CA SER A 93 9.11 -20.83 -3.08
C SER A 93 9.87 -20.49 -4.36
N SER A 94 10.08 -21.48 -5.23
CA SER A 94 10.46 -21.19 -6.61
C SER A 94 9.36 -20.38 -7.33
N PRO A 95 9.71 -19.51 -8.30
CA PRO A 95 8.72 -18.78 -9.09
C PRO A 95 7.75 -19.69 -9.83
N LEU A 96 6.47 -19.33 -9.80
CA LEU A 96 5.40 -19.99 -10.54
C LEU A 96 4.82 -19.04 -11.60
N THR A 97 4.85 -19.47 -12.86
CA THR A 97 4.17 -18.79 -13.97
C THR A 97 2.66 -19.02 -13.89
N LEU A 98 1.85 -17.95 -13.87
CA LEU A 98 0.39 -18.04 -13.85
C LEU A 98 -0.21 -18.19 -15.26
N ASN A 99 0.29 -17.45 -16.25
CA ASN A 99 -0.24 -17.39 -17.62
C ASN A 99 0.36 -18.47 -18.56
N THR A 100 0.22 -19.75 -18.22
CA THR A 100 0.92 -20.85 -18.92
C THR A 100 0.36 -21.24 -20.30
N THR A 101 -0.77 -20.70 -20.75
CA THR A 101 -1.43 -21.11 -22.01
C THR A 101 -1.14 -20.20 -23.19
N GLY A 102 -0.79 -20.80 -24.34
CA GLY A 102 -0.97 -20.19 -25.67
C GLY A 102 0.06 -19.15 -26.11
N GLY A 103 1.21 -19.04 -25.43
CA GLY A 103 2.26 -18.08 -25.81
C GLY A 103 1.84 -16.61 -25.71
N GLY A 104 0.79 -16.33 -24.92
CA GLY A 104 0.28 -14.98 -24.71
C GLY A 104 1.05 -14.19 -23.66
N ILE A 105 0.96 -12.87 -23.75
CA ILE A 105 1.73 -11.92 -22.93
C ILE A 105 0.82 -11.06 -22.07
N SER A 106 1.25 -10.73 -20.85
CA SER A 106 0.66 -9.67 -20.03
C SER A 106 1.20 -8.31 -20.47
N THR A 107 0.39 -7.27 -20.44
CA THR A 107 0.82 -5.92 -20.85
C THR A 107 0.64 -4.86 -19.78
N SER A 108 0.14 -5.24 -18.61
CA SER A 108 -0.06 -4.36 -17.46
C SER A 108 0.53 -4.93 -16.19
N THR A 109 0.72 -4.06 -15.20
CA THR A 109 1.02 -4.42 -13.81
C THR A 109 -0.02 -5.41 -13.28
N PRO A 110 0.37 -6.61 -12.79
CA PRO A 110 -0.55 -7.51 -12.11
C PRO A 110 -0.98 -6.90 -10.77
N GLN A 111 -2.19 -7.22 -10.31
CA GLN A 111 -2.67 -6.84 -8.98
C GLN A 111 -2.92 -8.08 -8.14
N ILE A 112 -2.72 -7.95 -6.82
CA ILE A 112 -2.84 -9.03 -5.85
C ILE A 112 -3.66 -8.58 -4.63
N ALA A 113 -4.47 -9.48 -4.10
CA ALA A 113 -5.19 -9.32 -2.83
C ALA A 113 -5.15 -10.63 -2.03
N THR A 114 -5.25 -10.55 -0.70
CA THR A 114 -5.26 -11.71 0.19
C THR A 114 -6.24 -11.49 1.34
N ASP A 115 -6.78 -12.57 1.89
CA ASP A 115 -7.54 -12.53 3.15
C ASP A 115 -6.62 -12.35 4.36
N ASN A 116 -7.19 -12.10 5.54
CA ASN A 116 -6.43 -11.86 6.78
C ASN A 116 -5.56 -13.04 7.21
N THR A 117 -5.85 -14.26 6.74
CA THR A 117 -5.09 -15.46 7.09
C THR A 117 -4.00 -15.80 6.08
N GLY A 118 -4.02 -15.20 4.89
CA GLY A 118 -3.17 -15.59 3.77
C GLY A 118 -3.60 -16.88 3.08
N LYS A 119 -4.67 -17.54 3.53
CA LYS A 119 -5.15 -18.79 2.91
C LYS A 119 -5.65 -18.56 1.50
N TYR A 120 -6.37 -17.46 1.28
CA TYR A 120 -7.00 -17.10 0.03
C TYR A 120 -6.24 -15.94 -0.61
N VAL A 121 -5.68 -16.18 -1.79
CA VAL A 121 -4.89 -15.20 -2.53
C VAL A 121 -5.42 -15.07 -3.95
N TYR A 122 -5.57 -13.84 -4.41
CA TYR A 122 -6.22 -13.49 -5.68
C TYR A 122 -5.30 -12.64 -6.52
N VAL A 123 -5.14 -13.00 -7.80
CA VAL A 123 -4.32 -12.27 -8.76
C VAL A 123 -5.13 -11.99 -10.01
N VAL A 124 -5.14 -10.72 -10.44
CA VAL A 124 -5.73 -10.30 -11.71
C VAL A 124 -4.68 -9.64 -12.60
N TYR A 125 -4.78 -9.87 -13.90
CA TYR A 125 -3.83 -9.32 -14.87
C TYR A 125 -4.44 -9.28 -16.28
N THR A 126 -3.84 -8.45 -17.14
CA THR A 126 -4.17 -8.42 -18.56
C THR A 126 -3.47 -9.55 -19.30
N PHE A 127 -4.10 -10.09 -20.34
CA PHE A 127 -3.51 -11.16 -21.14
C PHE A 127 -3.91 -11.04 -22.61
N SER A 128 -2.94 -11.10 -23.53
CA SER A 128 -3.17 -11.21 -24.97
C SER A 128 -2.75 -12.58 -25.50
N PRO A 129 -3.65 -13.38 -26.09
CA PRO A 129 -3.34 -14.72 -26.62
C PRO A 129 -2.56 -14.74 -27.96
N GLY A 130 -1.73 -13.73 -28.26
CA GLY A 130 -0.94 -13.69 -29.50
C GLY A 130 -1.76 -13.34 -30.75
N GLY A 131 -2.06 -12.04 -30.92
CA GLY A 131 -2.77 -11.51 -32.11
C GLY A 131 -4.28 -11.29 -31.93
N GLY A 132 -4.80 -11.41 -30.71
CA GLY A 132 -6.21 -11.15 -30.37
C GLY A 132 -6.39 -10.03 -29.32
N SER A 133 -7.65 -9.69 -29.04
CA SER A 133 -8.02 -8.72 -28.00
C SER A 133 -7.48 -9.13 -26.63
N PHE A 134 -7.02 -8.12 -25.89
CA PHE A 134 -6.64 -8.24 -24.50
C PHE A 134 -7.84 -8.68 -23.64
N ARG A 135 -7.55 -9.47 -22.61
CA ARG A 135 -8.50 -10.05 -21.66
C ARG A 135 -8.09 -9.72 -20.23
N ILE A 136 -9.05 -9.70 -19.29
CA ILE A 136 -8.73 -9.77 -17.86
C ILE A 136 -8.81 -11.23 -17.43
N LEU A 137 -7.68 -11.77 -16.95
CA LEU A 137 -7.61 -13.09 -16.34
C LEU A 137 -7.55 -12.98 -14.82
N PHE A 138 -8.09 -14.00 -14.18
CA PHE A 138 -8.09 -14.20 -12.75
C PHE A 138 -7.48 -15.55 -12.41
N SER A 139 -6.54 -15.52 -11.45
CA SER A 139 -5.99 -16.70 -10.80
C SER A 139 -6.19 -16.58 -9.29
N ARG A 140 -6.37 -17.72 -8.63
CA ARG A 140 -6.46 -17.77 -7.17
C ARG A 140 -5.74 -18.97 -6.60
N SER A 141 -5.39 -18.84 -5.33
CA SER A 141 -5.05 -19.93 -4.42
C SER A 141 -6.03 -19.95 -3.26
N THR A 142 -6.34 -21.15 -2.74
CA THR A 142 -7.18 -21.36 -1.56
C THR A 142 -6.46 -22.14 -0.46
N ASP A 143 -5.14 -22.28 -0.58
CA ASP A 143 -4.29 -23.15 0.22
C ASP A 143 -2.94 -22.49 0.55
N PHE A 144 -2.94 -21.20 0.86
CA PHE A 144 -1.74 -20.43 1.21
C PHE A 144 -0.72 -20.36 0.06
N GLY A 145 -1.20 -20.25 -1.18
CA GLY A 145 -0.38 -20.15 -2.39
C GLY A 145 0.28 -21.45 -2.81
N GLN A 146 -0.07 -22.61 -2.25
CA GLN A 146 0.55 -23.90 -2.61
C GLN A 146 0.10 -24.36 -4.00
N THR A 147 -1.16 -24.15 -4.34
CA THR A 147 -1.71 -24.40 -5.67
C THR A 147 -2.44 -23.17 -6.21
N TRP A 148 -2.46 -23.05 -7.54
CA TRP A 148 -3.01 -21.91 -8.26
C TRP A 148 -3.84 -22.35 -9.47
N LEU A 149 -4.87 -21.57 -9.80
CA LEU A 149 -5.53 -21.69 -11.11
C LEU A 149 -4.57 -21.25 -12.22
N THR A 150 -4.16 -22.18 -13.08
CA THR A 150 -3.27 -21.92 -14.22
C THR A 150 -3.83 -22.51 -15.51
N GLY A 151 -3.31 -22.03 -16.64
CA GLY A 151 -3.65 -22.55 -17.96
C GLY A 151 -5.16 -22.49 -18.27
N ALA A 152 -5.70 -23.60 -18.75
CA ALA A 152 -7.13 -23.72 -19.08
C ALA A 152 -8.09 -23.62 -17.88
N SER A 153 -7.59 -23.70 -16.65
CA SER A 153 -8.43 -23.56 -15.44
C SER A 153 -8.60 -22.11 -14.98
N GLN A 154 -7.96 -21.15 -15.66
CA GLN A 154 -8.06 -19.73 -15.31
C GLN A 154 -9.41 -19.14 -15.70
N THR A 155 -9.92 -18.25 -14.86
CA THR A 155 -11.18 -17.56 -15.13
C THR A 155 -10.90 -16.33 -16.00
N THR A 156 -11.59 -16.22 -17.12
CA THR A 156 -11.63 -14.98 -17.91
C THR A 156 -12.74 -14.10 -17.33
N LEU A 157 -12.38 -12.96 -16.74
CA LEU A 157 -13.35 -12.00 -16.21
C LEU A 157 -13.93 -11.10 -17.31
N SER A 158 -13.11 -10.79 -18.32
CA SER A 158 -13.56 -10.07 -19.51
C SER A 158 -12.81 -10.49 -20.78
N PRO A 159 -13.50 -10.73 -21.91
CA PRO A 159 -12.90 -11.16 -23.16
C PRO A 159 -12.37 -10.01 -24.04
N ILE A 160 -12.70 -8.74 -23.74
CA ILE A 160 -12.36 -7.57 -24.57
C ILE A 160 -12.10 -6.35 -23.67
N VAL A 161 -10.84 -6.02 -23.38
CA VAL A 161 -10.46 -4.95 -22.42
C VAL A 161 -8.99 -4.58 -22.54
N SER A 162 -8.56 -3.34 -22.26
CA SER A 162 -7.11 -3.05 -22.11
C SER A 162 -6.74 -2.12 -20.94
N GLY A 163 -7.65 -1.87 -20.00
CA GLY A 163 -7.31 -1.17 -18.75
C GLY A 163 -6.52 -2.05 -17.77
N VAL A 164 -5.73 -1.43 -16.90
CA VAL A 164 -5.09 -2.11 -15.76
C VAL A 164 -6.21 -2.60 -14.81
N PRO A 165 -6.37 -3.91 -14.56
CA PRO A 165 -7.37 -4.41 -13.64
C PRO A 165 -6.94 -4.16 -12.20
N PHE A 166 -7.89 -4.03 -11.29
CA PHE A 166 -7.67 -3.99 -9.85
C PHE A 166 -8.52 -5.04 -9.14
N VAL A 167 -8.01 -5.59 -8.03
CA VAL A 167 -8.69 -6.59 -7.22
C VAL A 167 -8.58 -6.24 -5.74
N THR A 168 -9.66 -6.49 -4.99
CA THR A 168 -9.67 -6.41 -3.53
C THR A 168 -10.55 -7.53 -2.96
N THR A 169 -10.39 -7.83 -1.67
CA THR A 169 -11.17 -8.86 -0.98
C THR A 169 -11.41 -8.47 0.47
N ASN A 170 -12.46 -9.04 1.08
CA ASN A 170 -12.74 -8.84 2.49
C ASN A 170 -11.81 -9.70 3.39
N ASN A 171 -11.88 -9.49 4.70
CA ASN A 171 -11.01 -10.17 5.67
C ASN A 171 -11.07 -11.70 5.62
N THR A 172 -12.16 -12.27 5.13
CA THR A 172 -12.36 -13.73 5.04
C THR A 172 -11.96 -14.32 3.70
N GLY A 173 -11.72 -13.48 2.68
CA GLY A 173 -11.55 -13.91 1.29
C GLY A 173 -12.86 -14.24 0.57
N GLN A 174 -14.01 -14.36 1.27
CA GLN A 174 -15.27 -14.79 0.67
C GLN A 174 -15.72 -13.88 -0.48
N TYR A 175 -15.64 -12.58 -0.26
CA TYR A 175 -16.05 -11.57 -1.24
C TYR A 175 -14.81 -11.07 -1.98
N VAL A 176 -14.80 -11.22 -3.31
CA VAL A 176 -13.71 -10.78 -4.18
C VAL A 176 -14.28 -9.84 -5.22
N TYR A 177 -13.66 -8.67 -5.35
CA TYR A 177 -14.11 -7.60 -6.23
C TYR A 177 -13.02 -7.28 -7.25
N ALA A 178 -13.40 -7.17 -8.51
CA ALA A 178 -12.48 -6.77 -9.57
C ALA A 178 -13.08 -5.68 -10.44
N ILE A 179 -12.25 -4.69 -10.80
CA ILE A 179 -12.63 -3.62 -11.74
C ILE A 179 -11.58 -3.46 -12.84
N TRP A 180 -11.98 -2.91 -13.98
CA TRP A 180 -11.10 -2.59 -15.11
C TRP A 180 -11.75 -1.57 -16.05
N GLY A 181 -10.94 -0.90 -16.87
CA GLY A 181 -11.45 -0.05 -17.96
C GLY A 181 -11.80 -0.84 -19.22
N ASN A 182 -12.96 -0.53 -19.82
CA ASN A 182 -13.38 -1.03 -21.12
C ASN A 182 -13.03 -0.01 -22.22
N ASN A 183 -12.14 -0.36 -23.14
CA ASN A 183 -11.69 0.56 -24.20
C ASN A 183 -12.69 0.73 -25.36
N THR A 184 -13.81 0.01 -25.35
CA THR A 184 -14.86 0.15 -26.39
C THR A 184 -15.92 1.14 -25.95
N THR A 185 -16.31 1.10 -24.68
CA THR A 185 -17.30 2.03 -24.10
C THR A 185 -16.66 3.20 -23.37
N ASP A 186 -15.39 3.07 -23.00
CA ASP A 186 -14.69 3.96 -22.07
C ASP A 186 -15.36 4.04 -20.69
N ASP A 187 -15.92 2.91 -20.21
CA ASP A 187 -16.48 2.75 -18.86
C ASP A 187 -15.64 1.82 -17.97
N ILE A 188 -15.73 2.04 -16.65
CA ILE A 188 -15.23 1.16 -15.61
C ILE A 188 -16.24 0.04 -15.43
N GLN A 189 -15.76 -1.17 -15.65
CA GLN A 189 -16.52 -2.38 -15.44
C GLN A 189 -16.14 -3.04 -14.13
N PHE A 190 -17.09 -3.75 -13.58
CA PHE A 190 -17.00 -4.44 -12.30
C PHE A 190 -17.50 -5.88 -12.44
N SER A 191 -16.84 -6.77 -11.72
CA SER A 191 -17.37 -8.10 -11.43
C SER A 191 -17.02 -8.50 -10.01
N ARG A 192 -17.75 -9.48 -9.48
CA ARG A 192 -17.52 -10.00 -8.12
C ARG A 192 -17.72 -11.50 -8.02
N SER A 193 -17.06 -12.09 -7.03
CA SER A 193 -17.33 -13.42 -6.52
C SER A 193 -17.72 -13.32 -5.05
N VAL A 194 -18.64 -14.19 -4.62
CA VAL A 194 -19.15 -14.29 -3.24
C VAL A 194 -18.79 -15.64 -2.58
N ASP A 195 -17.93 -16.40 -3.25
CA ASP A 195 -17.57 -17.77 -2.91
C ASP A 195 -16.06 -18.01 -3.06
N PHE A 196 -15.27 -17.09 -2.50
CA PHE A 196 -13.81 -17.16 -2.45
C PHE A 196 -13.16 -17.16 -3.83
N GLY A 197 -13.79 -16.55 -4.83
CA GLY A 197 -13.31 -16.53 -6.22
C GLY A 197 -13.63 -17.80 -7.00
N ALA A 198 -14.58 -18.63 -6.57
CA ALA A 198 -14.87 -19.91 -7.23
C ALA A 198 -15.71 -19.72 -8.48
N ASN A 199 -16.73 -18.88 -8.36
CA ASN A 199 -17.62 -18.54 -9.45
C ASN A 199 -17.64 -17.03 -9.64
N TRP A 200 -17.59 -16.63 -10.90
CA TRP A 200 -17.76 -15.26 -11.37
C TRP A 200 -18.93 -15.24 -12.35
N PRO A 201 -19.69 -14.14 -12.43
CA PRO A 201 -20.65 -13.93 -13.50
C PRO A 201 -20.00 -14.15 -14.87
N ALA A 202 -20.76 -14.68 -15.83
CA ALA A 202 -20.29 -14.77 -17.21
C ALA A 202 -19.83 -13.38 -17.69
N PRO A 203 -18.80 -13.27 -18.54
CA PRO A 203 -18.26 -11.95 -18.91
C PRO A 203 -19.23 -10.99 -19.58
N ALA A 204 -20.33 -11.50 -20.15
CA ALA A 204 -21.42 -10.68 -20.69
C ALA A 204 -22.27 -10.00 -19.59
N ASN A 205 -22.09 -10.36 -18.32
CA ASN A 205 -22.87 -9.89 -17.17
C ASN A 205 -22.03 -9.03 -16.21
N VAL A 206 -20.97 -8.40 -16.72
CA VAL A 206 -20.21 -7.40 -15.97
C VAL A 206 -21.06 -6.14 -15.79
N ILE A 207 -20.81 -5.38 -14.72
CA ILE A 207 -21.60 -4.20 -14.37
C ILE A 207 -20.76 -2.96 -14.70
N ASP A 208 -21.31 -2.02 -15.47
CA ASP A 208 -20.70 -0.71 -15.65
C ASP A 208 -20.96 0.14 -14.38
N ILE A 209 -19.91 0.69 -13.79
CA ILE A 209 -19.98 1.50 -12.55
C ILE A 209 -19.59 2.96 -12.76
N SER A 210 -19.28 3.33 -14.00
CA SER A 210 -19.06 4.69 -14.45
C SER A 210 -19.96 5.03 -15.64
N ASP A 211 -19.99 6.32 -15.99
CA ASP A 211 -20.61 6.83 -17.19
C ASP A 211 -19.64 7.85 -17.81
N THR A 212 -18.61 7.33 -18.49
CA THR A 212 -17.48 8.13 -19.01
C THR A 212 -17.25 7.90 -20.50
N THR A 213 -16.57 8.84 -21.15
CA THR A 213 -16.14 8.74 -22.56
C THR A 213 -14.62 8.65 -22.70
N GLN A 214 -13.89 8.63 -21.58
CA GLN A 214 -12.46 8.33 -21.53
C GLN A 214 -12.04 8.02 -20.09
N ILE A 215 -11.17 7.01 -19.92
CA ILE A 215 -10.62 6.59 -18.62
C ILE A 215 -9.10 6.65 -18.61
N ALA A 216 -8.53 6.89 -17.42
CA ALA A 216 -7.09 6.78 -17.16
C ALA A 216 -6.76 5.65 -16.20
N THR A 217 -7.14 5.85 -14.93
CA THR A 217 -6.76 5.03 -13.78
C THR A 217 -7.99 4.75 -12.96
N SER A 218 -8.02 3.60 -12.32
CA SER A 218 -9.11 3.16 -11.47
C SER A 218 -8.56 2.44 -10.24
N LEU A 219 -9.26 2.49 -9.12
CA LEU A 219 -8.90 1.84 -7.87
C LEU A 219 -10.16 1.29 -7.22
N ILE A 220 -10.03 0.21 -6.45
CA ILE A 220 -11.12 -0.36 -5.66
C ILE A 220 -10.60 -0.78 -4.29
N VAL A 221 -11.38 -0.48 -3.25
CA VAL A 221 -11.15 -0.94 -1.88
C VAL A 221 -12.46 -1.43 -1.27
N THR A 222 -12.38 -2.26 -0.25
CA THR A 222 -13.54 -2.75 0.51
C THR A 222 -13.24 -2.80 1.99
N ASP A 223 -14.29 -2.76 2.81
CA ASP A 223 -14.20 -2.92 4.26
C ASP A 223 -13.93 -4.38 4.67
N ASP A 224 -13.69 -4.59 5.96
CA ASP A 224 -13.38 -5.89 6.53
C ASP A 224 -14.49 -6.94 6.27
N SER A 225 -15.75 -6.49 6.20
CA SER A 225 -16.89 -7.38 5.95
C SER A 225 -17.10 -7.67 4.46
N GLY A 226 -16.60 -6.79 3.58
CA GLY A 226 -16.88 -6.82 2.14
C GLY A 226 -18.19 -6.14 1.76
N ARG A 227 -18.97 -5.61 2.71
CA ARG A 227 -20.27 -5.00 2.46
C ARG A 227 -20.16 -3.66 1.74
N TYR A 228 -19.19 -2.86 2.16
CA TYR A 228 -18.94 -1.54 1.63
C TYR A 228 -17.75 -1.60 0.67
N VAL A 229 -17.97 -1.11 -0.55
CA VAL A 229 -16.99 -1.16 -1.62
C VAL A 229 -16.92 0.23 -2.25
N HIS A 230 -15.71 0.76 -2.40
CA HIS A 230 -15.48 2.08 -2.98
C HIS A 230 -14.60 1.96 -4.20
N ALA A 231 -15.06 2.49 -5.33
CA ALA A 231 -14.29 2.62 -6.55
C ALA A 231 -13.96 4.10 -6.79
N LEU A 232 -12.76 4.36 -7.30
CA LEU A 232 -12.26 5.69 -7.64
C LEU A 232 -11.62 5.65 -9.01
N TRP A 233 -11.88 6.64 -9.88
CA TRP A 233 -11.21 6.74 -11.17
C TRP A 233 -11.01 8.18 -11.61
N ALA A 234 -10.16 8.36 -12.62
CA ALA A 234 -10.05 9.63 -13.35
C ALA A 234 -10.62 9.46 -14.76
N GLY A 235 -11.67 10.23 -15.07
CA GLY A 235 -12.37 10.18 -16.35
C GLY A 235 -13.17 11.44 -16.63
N PHE A 236 -13.76 11.53 -17.82
CA PHE A 236 -14.69 12.61 -18.16
C PHE A 236 -15.80 12.09 -19.07
N LYS A 237 -16.89 12.85 -19.16
CA LYS A 237 -17.98 12.62 -20.10
C LYS A 237 -18.20 13.89 -20.91
N ALA A 238 -18.30 13.76 -22.25
CA ALA A 238 -18.59 14.89 -23.11
C ALA A 238 -19.85 15.66 -22.62
N PRO A 239 -19.82 17.01 -22.58
CA PRO A 239 -18.86 17.90 -23.21
C PRO A 239 -17.63 18.25 -22.33
N ASP A 240 -17.47 17.65 -21.15
CA ASP A 240 -16.26 17.85 -20.35
C ASP A 240 -15.03 17.38 -21.14
N THR A 241 -13.92 18.10 -21.01
CA THR A 241 -12.66 17.80 -21.73
C THR A 241 -11.49 17.50 -20.80
N ILE A 242 -11.69 17.64 -19.49
CA ILE A 242 -10.67 17.42 -18.47
C ILE A 242 -11.07 16.22 -17.63
N ARG A 243 -10.14 15.29 -17.43
CA ARG A 243 -10.32 14.12 -16.57
C ARG A 243 -10.51 14.58 -15.12
N GLN A 244 -11.72 14.36 -14.60
CA GLN A 244 -12.08 14.60 -13.22
C GLN A 244 -11.93 13.33 -12.39
N VAL A 245 -11.63 13.48 -11.11
CA VAL A 245 -11.70 12.38 -10.14
C VAL A 245 -13.15 12.12 -9.81
N GLN A 246 -13.58 10.88 -9.96
CA GLN A 246 -14.95 10.41 -9.72
C GLN A 246 -14.94 9.16 -8.86
N THR A 247 -16.04 8.89 -8.18
CA THR A 247 -16.20 7.71 -7.33
C THR A 247 -17.58 7.09 -7.47
N SER A 248 -17.68 5.80 -7.22
CA SER A 248 -18.94 5.08 -7.03
C SER A 248 -18.76 4.11 -5.87
N SER A 249 -19.82 3.90 -5.11
CA SER A 249 -19.79 3.06 -3.91
C SER A 249 -20.94 2.07 -3.88
N SER A 250 -20.71 0.95 -3.22
CA SER A 250 -21.72 -0.05 -2.91
C SER A 250 -21.82 -0.25 -1.40
N SER A 251 -23.03 -0.54 -0.91
CA SER A 251 -23.33 -0.84 0.51
C SER A 251 -23.99 -2.21 0.74
N ASP A 252 -24.02 -3.02 -0.32
CA ASP A 252 -24.70 -4.32 -0.39
C ASP A 252 -23.81 -5.38 -1.05
N PHE A 253 -22.52 -5.38 -0.73
CA PHE A 253 -21.53 -6.34 -1.25
C PHE A 253 -21.29 -6.23 -2.76
N GLY A 254 -21.53 -5.06 -3.37
CA GLY A 254 -21.43 -4.88 -4.81
C GLY A 254 -22.63 -5.41 -5.60
N VAL A 255 -23.84 -5.52 -5.01
CA VAL A 255 -25.05 -5.83 -5.79
C VAL A 255 -25.46 -4.60 -6.57
N THR A 256 -25.49 -3.45 -5.90
CA THR A 256 -25.84 -2.15 -6.47
C THR A 256 -24.73 -1.14 -6.21
N TRP A 257 -24.64 -0.16 -7.10
CA TRP A 257 -23.64 0.91 -7.09
C TRP A 257 -24.34 2.27 -7.17
N THR A 258 -23.58 3.34 -6.91
CA THR A 258 -24.07 4.72 -7.09
C THR A 258 -24.68 4.89 -8.48
N PRO A 259 -25.93 5.38 -8.59
CA PRO A 259 -26.56 5.66 -9.88
C PRO A 259 -25.73 6.64 -10.71
N PHE A 260 -25.69 6.47 -12.03
CA PHE A 260 -24.86 7.30 -12.92
C PHE A 260 -25.14 8.80 -12.82
N ALA A 261 -26.41 9.17 -12.62
CA ALA A 261 -26.81 10.57 -12.43
C ALA A 261 -26.23 11.21 -11.16
N ASP A 262 -25.84 10.39 -10.19
CA ASP A 262 -25.42 10.79 -8.86
C ASP A 262 -23.93 10.52 -8.59
N ILE A 263 -23.14 10.12 -9.60
CA ILE A 263 -21.68 9.88 -9.47
C ILE A 263 -20.99 11.14 -8.92
N PRO A 264 -20.40 11.10 -7.71
CA PRO A 264 -19.72 12.25 -7.15
C PRO A 264 -18.46 12.60 -7.95
N LYS A 265 -18.32 13.88 -8.28
CA LYS A 265 -17.10 14.47 -8.85
C LYS A 265 -16.26 15.06 -7.73
N LEU A 266 -15.15 14.40 -7.39
CA LEU A 266 -14.27 14.81 -6.29
C LEU A 266 -13.33 15.95 -6.68
N SER A 267 -13.02 16.10 -7.97
CA SER A 267 -12.20 17.21 -8.48
C SER A 267 -13.01 18.20 -9.31
N ALA A 268 -12.59 19.46 -9.31
CA ALA A 268 -13.15 20.47 -10.19
C ALA A 268 -12.79 20.19 -11.66
N ASN A 269 -13.59 20.73 -12.59
CA ASN A 269 -13.35 20.66 -14.03
C ASN A 269 -12.41 21.81 -14.48
N ASP A 270 -11.26 21.93 -13.82
CA ASP A 270 -10.32 23.04 -14.00
C ASP A 270 -8.86 22.60 -14.21
N ALA A 271 -8.56 21.32 -13.95
CA ALA A 271 -7.22 20.78 -13.97
C ALA A 271 -7.22 19.26 -14.14
N VAL A 272 -6.20 18.75 -14.82
CA VAL A 272 -6.02 17.30 -14.99
C VAL A 272 -5.66 16.66 -13.65
N ALA A 273 -6.36 15.59 -13.31
CA ALA A 273 -6.04 14.71 -12.20
C ALA A 273 -5.12 13.55 -12.63
N SER A 274 -4.12 13.24 -11.81
CA SER A 274 -3.19 12.12 -12.01
C SER A 274 -2.77 11.50 -10.68
N PHE A 275 -2.14 10.32 -10.73
CA PHE A 275 -1.60 9.61 -9.56
C PHE A 275 -2.60 9.50 -8.40
N LEU A 276 -3.75 8.89 -8.68
CA LEU A 276 -4.80 8.66 -7.68
C LEU A 276 -4.35 7.58 -6.67
N ASP A 277 -4.86 7.69 -5.45
CA ASP A 277 -4.76 6.65 -4.42
C ASP A 277 -6.03 6.64 -3.55
N LEU A 278 -6.39 5.47 -3.01
CA LEU A 278 -7.64 5.24 -2.30
C LEU A 278 -7.41 4.32 -1.10
N ALA A 279 -7.96 4.68 0.05
CA ALA A 279 -7.96 3.85 1.26
C ALA A 279 -9.32 3.90 1.96
N THR A 280 -9.64 2.89 2.77
CA THR A 280 -10.84 2.86 3.61
C THR A 280 -10.53 2.22 4.96
N ASP A 281 -11.32 2.54 5.98
CA ASP A 281 -11.21 1.92 7.30
C ASP A 281 -11.87 0.53 7.33
N SER A 282 -11.68 -0.19 8.43
CA SER A 282 -12.22 -1.56 8.60
C SER A 282 -13.74 -1.63 8.52
N SER A 283 -14.47 -0.54 8.80
CA SER A 283 -15.93 -0.51 8.72
C SER A 283 -16.47 -0.05 7.37
N GLY A 284 -15.62 0.49 6.49
CA GLY A 284 -16.02 1.15 5.24
C GLY A 284 -16.71 2.49 5.44
N LYS A 285 -16.87 2.97 6.68
CA LYS A 285 -17.51 4.25 6.98
C LYS A 285 -16.68 5.41 6.47
N TYR A 286 -15.37 5.32 6.66
CA TYR A 286 -14.39 6.30 6.26
C TYR A 286 -13.67 5.83 5.00
N ALA A 287 -13.68 6.66 3.98
CA ALA A 287 -12.93 6.42 2.75
C ALA A 287 -12.18 7.69 2.36
N TYR A 288 -10.95 7.53 1.85
CA TYR A 288 -10.00 8.61 1.63
C TYR A 288 -9.42 8.50 0.23
N ALA A 289 -9.54 9.57 -0.54
CA ALA A 289 -9.00 9.67 -1.88
C ALA A 289 -7.97 10.79 -1.95
N VAL A 290 -6.83 10.54 -2.59
CA VAL A 290 -5.84 11.57 -2.92
C VAL A 290 -5.49 11.54 -4.39
N TRP A 291 -5.10 12.70 -4.93
CA TRP A 291 -4.64 12.82 -6.30
C TRP A 291 -3.75 14.04 -6.48
N ASN A 292 -2.96 14.02 -7.54
CA ASN A 292 -2.23 15.17 -8.03
C ASN A 292 -3.14 16.01 -8.94
N LYS A 293 -3.19 17.32 -8.71
CA LYS A 293 -3.92 18.30 -9.53
C LYS A 293 -2.92 19.25 -10.19
N SER A 294 -2.91 19.30 -11.53
CA SER A 294 -2.01 20.20 -12.27
C SER A 294 -2.68 21.54 -12.59
N VAL A 295 -2.21 22.63 -11.98
CA VAL A 295 -2.75 24.00 -12.14
C VAL A 295 -1.63 24.91 -12.65
N GLY A 296 -1.77 25.46 -13.86
CA GLY A 296 -0.85 26.48 -14.38
C GLY A 296 0.62 26.04 -14.48
N GLY A 297 0.88 24.73 -14.69
CA GLY A 297 2.22 24.15 -14.76
C GLY A 297 2.81 23.68 -13.43
N ALA A 298 2.18 24.00 -12.29
CA ALA A 298 2.52 23.46 -10.99
C ALA A 298 1.55 22.33 -10.60
N THR A 299 2.01 21.37 -9.81
CA THR A 299 1.16 20.26 -9.34
C THR A 299 0.99 20.33 -7.82
N VAL A 300 -0.23 20.11 -7.34
CA VAL A 300 -0.55 20.08 -5.90
C VAL A 300 -1.22 18.76 -5.50
N VAL A 301 -1.15 18.40 -4.22
CA VAL A 301 -1.84 17.24 -3.66
C VAL A 301 -3.23 17.64 -3.19
N GLN A 302 -4.25 16.99 -3.72
CA GLN A 302 -5.63 17.14 -3.30
C GLN A 302 -6.08 15.91 -2.50
N PHE A 303 -7.00 16.14 -1.57
CA PHE A 303 -7.57 15.13 -0.69
C PHE A 303 -9.09 15.27 -0.59
N SER A 304 -9.80 14.14 -0.65
CA SER A 304 -11.23 14.07 -0.36
C SER A 304 -11.51 12.91 0.61
N ARG A 305 -12.52 13.08 1.45
CA ARG A 305 -12.97 12.05 2.40
C ARG A 305 -14.47 11.82 2.33
N SER A 306 -14.88 10.59 2.58
CA SER A 306 -16.24 10.24 3.00
C SER A 306 -16.23 9.82 4.48
N ILE A 307 -17.33 10.11 5.18
CA ILE A 307 -17.55 9.73 6.59
C ILE A 307 -18.86 8.94 6.78
N ASP A 308 -19.48 8.55 5.67
CA ASP A 308 -20.82 8.00 5.60
C ASP A 308 -20.93 6.89 4.55
N PHE A 309 -19.92 6.01 4.51
CA PHE A 309 -19.91 4.82 3.66
C PHE A 309 -19.92 5.14 2.16
N GLY A 310 -19.24 6.21 1.77
CA GLY A 310 -19.11 6.63 0.38
C GLY A 310 -20.36 7.33 -0.18
N ALA A 311 -21.39 7.57 0.63
CA ALA A 311 -22.61 8.24 0.20
C ALA A 311 -22.35 9.71 -0.14
N ASN A 312 -21.54 10.41 0.65
CA ASN A 312 -21.07 11.76 0.38
C ASN A 312 -19.56 11.85 0.54
N TRP A 313 -18.97 12.76 -0.24
CA TRP A 313 -17.55 13.04 -0.23
C TRP A 313 -17.31 14.55 -0.14
N THR A 314 -16.18 14.95 0.45
CA THR A 314 -15.72 16.35 0.38
C THR A 314 -15.55 16.76 -1.09
N ALA A 315 -16.44 17.62 -1.58
CA ALA A 315 -16.43 18.07 -2.96
C ALA A 315 -15.21 18.95 -3.28
N PHE A 316 -14.68 18.80 -4.49
CA PHE A 316 -13.56 19.56 -5.07
C PHE A 316 -12.18 19.43 -4.38
N GLY A 317 -12.08 18.58 -3.37
CA GLY A 317 -10.84 18.28 -2.67
C GLY A 317 -10.33 19.44 -1.80
N ILE A 318 -9.45 19.10 -0.87
CA ILE A 318 -8.69 20.03 -0.05
C ILE A 318 -7.23 19.93 -0.46
N ASN A 319 -6.58 21.07 -0.70
CA ASN A 319 -5.16 21.09 -0.98
C ASN A 319 -4.32 20.78 0.27
N LEU A 320 -3.48 19.74 0.19
CA LEU A 320 -2.59 19.32 1.29
C LEU A 320 -1.15 19.79 1.12
N SER A 321 -0.74 20.25 -0.07
CA SER A 321 0.65 20.61 -0.38
C SER A 321 0.85 22.12 -0.55
N SER A 322 2.13 22.52 -0.69
CA SER A 322 2.49 23.92 -0.96
C SER A 322 1.87 24.44 -2.25
N THR A 323 1.52 25.73 -2.26
CA THR A 323 1.10 26.50 -3.45
C THR A 323 2.12 27.57 -3.83
N THR A 324 3.32 27.52 -3.24
CA THR A 324 4.39 28.48 -3.55
C THR A 324 4.80 28.36 -5.01
N ALA A 325 4.99 29.49 -5.68
CA ALA A 325 5.43 29.51 -7.07
C ALA A 325 6.76 28.77 -7.25
N GLY A 326 6.85 27.93 -8.29
CA GLY A 326 8.02 27.09 -8.55
C GLY A 326 8.12 25.82 -7.67
N VAL A 327 7.08 25.51 -6.89
CA VAL A 327 6.99 24.26 -6.12
C VAL A 327 5.93 23.35 -6.72
N SER A 328 6.29 22.07 -6.93
CA SER A 328 5.39 21.05 -7.46
C SER A 328 5.37 19.82 -6.55
N SER A 329 4.24 19.13 -6.51
CA SER A 329 4.06 17.89 -5.77
C SER A 329 3.76 16.74 -6.72
N THR A 330 4.26 15.54 -6.42
CA THR A 330 4.18 14.37 -7.31
C THR A 330 3.85 13.10 -6.52
N ARG A 331 3.11 12.18 -7.17
CA ARG A 331 2.86 10.79 -6.72
C ARG A 331 2.37 10.68 -5.28
N ALA A 332 1.23 11.32 -4.99
CA ALA A 332 0.62 11.23 -3.67
C ALA A 332 0.12 9.81 -3.37
N LYS A 333 0.26 9.38 -2.10
CA LYS A 333 -0.27 8.14 -1.55
C LYS A 333 -0.98 8.38 -0.23
N VAL A 334 -2.00 7.57 0.08
CA VAL A 334 -2.79 7.67 1.32
C VAL A 334 -2.89 6.32 2.03
N ALA A 335 -2.73 6.34 3.35
CA ALA A 335 -2.96 5.19 4.21
C ALA A 335 -3.78 5.61 5.44
N THR A 336 -4.57 4.68 5.98
CA THR A 336 -5.36 4.89 7.20
C THR A 336 -5.38 3.65 8.08
N ASP A 337 -5.53 3.86 9.39
CA ASP A 337 -5.59 2.76 10.36
C ASP A 337 -6.97 2.09 10.32
N LYS A 338 -7.15 0.96 11.02
CA LYS A 338 -8.43 0.24 10.97
C LYS A 338 -9.61 1.06 11.48
N SER A 339 -9.38 2.04 12.36
CA SER A 339 -10.46 2.91 12.85
C SER A 339 -10.79 4.06 11.89
N GLY A 340 -9.93 4.33 10.91
CA GLY A 340 -10.01 5.49 10.03
C GLY A 340 -9.53 6.79 10.69
N ARG A 341 -9.15 6.79 11.97
CA ARG A 341 -8.82 8.00 12.74
C ARG A 341 -7.50 8.63 12.29
N TYR A 342 -6.47 7.80 12.13
CA TYR A 342 -5.16 8.22 11.66
C TYR A 342 -5.13 8.12 10.15
N VAL A 343 -4.83 9.24 9.49
CA VAL A 343 -4.71 9.31 8.03
C VAL A 343 -3.37 9.93 7.70
N PHE A 344 -2.60 9.26 6.85
CA PHE A 344 -1.28 9.70 6.41
C PHE A 344 -1.29 9.91 4.89
N VAL A 345 -0.77 11.05 4.45
CA VAL A 345 -0.57 11.36 3.03
C VAL A 345 0.90 11.66 2.79
N ILE A 346 1.51 10.93 1.86
CA ILE A 346 2.93 11.08 1.48
C ILE A 346 3.04 11.50 0.02
N TRP A 347 4.01 12.36 -0.32
CA TRP A 347 4.26 12.82 -1.69
C TRP A 347 5.71 13.29 -1.88
N GLY A 348 6.17 13.35 -3.13
CA GLY A 348 7.41 14.05 -3.50
C GLY A 348 7.12 15.54 -3.73
N GLN A 349 7.93 16.44 -3.18
CA GLN A 349 7.83 17.88 -3.37
C GLN A 349 9.11 18.42 -4.01
N GLU A 350 8.98 18.93 -5.23
CA GLU A 350 10.03 19.57 -6.00
C GLU A 350 10.02 21.08 -5.76
N GLY A 351 11.18 21.67 -5.55
CA GLY A 351 11.38 23.12 -5.47
C GLY A 351 12.78 23.54 -5.90
N ALA A 352 13.14 24.80 -5.65
CA ALA A 352 14.42 25.37 -6.10
C ALA A 352 15.67 24.67 -5.53
N GLU A 353 15.55 24.04 -4.37
CA GLU A 353 16.64 23.32 -3.68
C GLU A 353 16.66 21.81 -4.00
N GLY A 354 15.81 21.34 -4.92
CA GLY A 354 15.66 19.94 -5.28
C GLY A 354 14.34 19.32 -4.79
N VAL A 355 14.28 17.99 -4.80
CA VAL A 355 13.10 17.21 -4.40
C VAL A 355 13.24 16.73 -2.95
N VAL A 356 12.15 16.74 -2.20
CA VAL A 356 12.06 16.15 -0.85
C VAL A 356 10.82 15.28 -0.73
N ILE A 357 10.86 14.19 0.05
CA ILE A 357 9.62 13.50 0.43
C ILE A 357 8.97 14.25 1.59
N LYS A 358 7.66 14.42 1.49
CA LYS A 358 6.82 15.04 2.52
C LYS A 358 5.79 14.04 2.98
N ILE A 359 5.52 14.03 4.28
CA ILE A 359 4.38 13.31 4.86
C ILE A 359 3.56 14.25 5.73
N ARG A 360 2.24 14.13 5.64
CA ARG A 360 1.29 14.90 6.46
C ARG A 360 0.31 13.94 7.10
N ARG A 361 -0.05 14.20 8.35
CA ARG A 361 -0.96 13.35 9.11
C ARG A 361 -2.17 14.11 9.64
N SER A 362 -3.25 13.36 9.79
CA SER A 362 -4.47 13.71 10.50
C SER A 362 -4.68 12.71 11.64
N THR A 363 -5.25 13.17 12.76
CA THR A 363 -5.60 12.32 13.91
C THR A 363 -7.10 12.33 14.25
N ASP A 364 -7.90 12.92 13.34
CA ASP A 364 -9.33 13.19 13.47
C ASP A 364 -10.11 12.85 12.18
N PHE A 365 -9.80 11.69 11.59
CA PHE A 365 -10.52 11.15 10.42
C PHE A 365 -10.41 12.02 9.15
N GLY A 366 -9.32 12.77 9.01
CA GLY A 366 -9.04 13.65 7.87
C GLY A 366 -9.73 15.01 7.97
N GLU A 367 -10.14 15.44 9.17
CA GLU A 367 -10.80 16.75 9.37
C GLU A 367 -9.79 17.88 9.40
N THR A 368 -8.71 17.69 10.17
CA THR A 368 -7.62 18.65 10.27
C THR A 368 -6.28 17.98 10.02
N TRP A 369 -5.31 18.78 9.58
CA TRP A 369 -4.00 18.28 9.16
C TRP A 369 -2.88 19.03 9.85
N GLU A 370 -1.94 18.28 10.41
CA GLU A 370 -0.74 18.85 11.02
C GLU A 370 0.22 19.42 9.97
N THR A 371 1.28 20.10 10.41
CA THR A 371 2.33 20.58 9.52
C THR A 371 3.07 19.39 8.86
N PRO A 372 3.34 19.42 7.55
CA PRO A 372 4.06 18.33 6.89
C PRO A 372 5.49 18.16 7.42
N VAL A 373 5.89 16.91 7.66
CA VAL A 373 7.26 16.51 7.99
C VAL A 373 8.03 16.23 6.69
N SER A 374 9.31 16.62 6.66
CA SER A 374 10.23 16.32 5.55
C SER A 374 11.03 15.05 5.83
N LEU A 375 11.02 14.11 4.89
CA LEU A 375 11.89 12.96 4.82
C LEU A 375 12.88 13.21 3.67
N THR A 376 14.09 13.64 3.97
CA THR A 376 15.02 14.17 2.95
C THR A 376 16.05 13.15 2.53
N SER A 377 16.22 13.01 1.22
CA SER A 377 17.29 12.24 0.58
C SER A 377 17.82 13.04 -0.61
N ILE A 378 18.82 12.52 -1.33
CA ILE A 378 19.27 13.11 -2.59
C ILE A 378 18.34 12.59 -3.71
N ASP A 379 17.74 13.51 -4.47
CA ASP A 379 16.81 13.26 -5.58
C ASP A 379 15.74 12.17 -5.33
N PRO A 380 14.93 12.27 -4.26
CA PRO A 380 13.87 11.31 -3.98
C PRO A 380 12.74 11.34 -5.01
N TYR A 381 12.16 10.18 -5.30
CA TYR A 381 10.96 10.05 -6.13
C TYR A 381 10.15 8.77 -5.82
N GLU A 382 8.88 8.77 -6.22
CA GLU A 382 7.90 7.67 -6.03
C GLU A 382 7.80 7.13 -4.59
N PRO A 383 7.37 7.95 -3.62
CA PRO A 383 7.17 7.47 -2.27
C PRO A 383 6.00 6.49 -2.18
N ASN A 384 6.10 5.55 -1.24
CA ASN A 384 5.06 4.62 -0.86
C ASN A 384 4.97 4.51 0.67
N ILE A 385 3.83 4.07 1.18
CA ILE A 385 3.53 4.08 2.62
C ILE A 385 2.77 2.83 3.05
N ALA A 386 3.14 2.27 4.20
CA ALA A 386 2.38 1.24 4.90
C ALA A 386 2.30 1.60 6.39
N ILE A 387 1.21 1.22 7.05
CA ILE A 387 1.00 1.48 8.48
C ILE A 387 0.36 0.28 9.18
N ASP A 388 0.56 0.18 10.50
CA ASP A 388 -0.11 -0.83 11.32
C ASP A 388 -1.59 -0.50 11.57
N ASN A 389 -2.32 -1.45 12.16
CA ASN A 389 -3.77 -1.36 12.33
C ASN A 389 -4.25 -0.23 13.25
N VAL A 390 -3.37 0.33 14.07
CA VAL A 390 -3.65 1.45 14.98
C VAL A 390 -2.98 2.76 14.54
N GLY A 391 -2.23 2.74 13.43
CA GLY A 391 -1.51 3.89 12.89
C GLY A 391 -0.31 4.35 13.70
N ARG A 392 0.19 3.53 14.65
CA ARG A 392 1.36 3.82 15.47
C ARG A 392 2.65 3.66 14.69
N TYR A 393 2.76 2.56 13.94
CA TYR A 393 3.92 2.27 13.11
C TYR A 393 3.66 2.73 11.69
N VAL A 394 4.54 3.60 11.18
CA VAL A 394 4.44 4.18 9.83
C VAL A 394 5.74 3.94 9.10
N TYR A 395 5.65 3.26 7.95
CA TYR A 395 6.77 2.92 7.09
C TYR A 395 6.66 3.73 5.80
N ALA A 396 7.64 4.58 5.53
CA ALA A 396 7.79 5.27 4.26
C ALA A 396 8.97 4.69 3.49
N VAL A 397 8.80 4.43 2.20
CA VAL A 397 9.86 3.99 1.29
C VAL A 397 9.84 4.81 0.01
N TRP A 398 10.99 5.01 -0.64
CA TRP A 398 11.09 5.76 -1.89
C TRP A 398 12.34 5.38 -2.69
N ASN A 399 12.35 5.77 -3.97
CA ASN A 399 13.53 5.78 -4.81
C ASN A 399 14.38 7.03 -4.53
N ALA A 400 15.71 6.90 -4.55
CA ALA A 400 16.63 8.00 -4.31
C ALA A 400 17.92 7.86 -5.15
N SER A 401 18.83 8.82 -5.02
CA SER A 401 20.21 8.78 -5.55
C SER A 401 21.22 8.69 -4.40
N ASP A 402 22.35 8.01 -4.63
CA ASP A 402 23.48 8.02 -3.67
C ASP A 402 24.36 9.29 -3.75
N GLY A 403 23.97 10.26 -4.57
CA GLY A 403 24.74 11.48 -4.83
C GLY A 403 25.86 11.30 -5.87
N GLY A 404 26.19 10.06 -6.24
CA GLY A 404 27.09 9.71 -7.34
C GLY A 404 26.36 9.39 -8.65
N GLY A 405 25.03 9.52 -8.67
CA GLY A 405 24.18 9.19 -9.82
C GLY A 405 23.68 7.74 -9.82
N THR A 406 23.98 6.95 -8.78
CA THR A 406 23.44 5.59 -8.65
C THR A 406 22.07 5.64 -8.01
N LEU A 407 21.09 4.97 -8.62
CA LEU A 407 19.77 4.81 -8.04
C LEU A 407 19.81 3.87 -6.83
N ILE A 408 19.12 4.27 -5.76
CA ILE A 408 19.02 3.53 -4.52
C ILE A 408 17.57 3.54 -4.03
N LYS A 409 17.30 2.74 -2.99
CA LYS A 409 16.05 2.74 -2.25
C LYS A 409 16.33 3.14 -0.81
N GLU A 410 15.47 3.98 -0.25
CA GLU A 410 15.56 4.41 1.13
C GLU A 410 14.23 4.24 1.85
N SER A 411 14.30 4.27 3.18
CA SER A 411 13.14 4.22 4.05
C SER A 411 13.30 5.14 5.25
N SER A 412 12.17 5.57 5.81
CA SER A 412 12.11 6.24 7.10
C SER A 412 10.88 5.77 7.87
N LEU A 413 11.06 5.61 9.18
CA LEU A 413 10.12 4.91 10.05
C LEU A 413 9.60 5.84 11.15
N SER A 414 8.36 5.66 11.55
CA SER A 414 7.80 6.26 12.76
C SER A 414 7.24 5.18 13.68
N PHE A 415 7.44 5.36 15.00
CA PHE A 415 6.94 4.48 16.05
C PHE A 415 5.96 5.18 17.00
N ASP A 416 5.58 6.41 16.66
CA ASP A 416 4.84 7.37 17.50
C ASP A 416 3.69 8.06 16.76
N PHE A 417 3.04 7.30 15.86
CA PHE A 417 1.91 7.75 15.06
C PHE A 417 2.27 8.82 14.02
N GLY A 418 3.51 8.82 13.52
CA GLY A 418 4.01 9.81 12.57
C GLY A 418 4.31 11.18 13.17
N GLN A 419 4.51 11.29 14.49
CA GLN A 419 4.98 12.54 15.11
C GLN A 419 6.44 12.80 14.73
N THR A 420 7.26 11.76 14.81
CA THR A 420 8.67 11.80 14.45
C THR A 420 9.01 10.66 13.53
N PHE A 421 10.02 10.90 12.69
CA PHE A 421 10.51 9.96 11.70
C PHE A 421 12.02 9.77 11.89
N THR A 422 12.49 8.54 11.73
CA THR A 422 13.92 8.23 11.74
C THR A 422 14.63 8.96 10.60
N THR A 423 15.92 9.21 10.76
CA THR A 423 16.75 9.60 9.60
C THR A 423 16.63 8.54 8.52
N PRO A 424 16.53 8.91 7.23
CA PRO A 424 16.45 7.95 6.16
C PRO A 424 17.59 6.94 6.19
N ILE A 425 17.25 5.68 5.97
CA ILE A 425 18.20 4.58 5.87
C ILE A 425 18.06 3.93 4.50
N ARG A 426 19.20 3.67 3.90
CA ARG A 426 19.31 2.95 2.65
C ARG A 426 18.92 1.49 2.83
N ILE A 427 18.00 1.02 2.00
CA ILE A 427 17.46 -0.34 2.03
C ILE A 427 17.93 -1.22 0.87
N SER A 428 18.49 -0.62 -0.18
CA SER A 428 19.09 -1.32 -1.31
C SER A 428 20.62 -1.29 -1.29
N SER A 429 21.28 -2.19 -2.02
CA SER A 429 22.72 -2.13 -2.31
C SER A 429 23.04 -1.13 -3.43
N GLN A 430 24.33 -0.84 -3.68
CA GLN A 430 24.77 0.03 -4.80
C GLN A 430 24.58 -0.58 -6.16
N THR A 431 24.40 -1.89 -6.22
CA THR A 431 24.13 -2.58 -7.48
C THR A 431 22.64 -2.73 -7.76
N ASP A 432 21.75 -2.17 -6.93
CA ASP A 432 20.29 -2.32 -7.03
C ASP A 432 19.66 -1.08 -7.66
N ASN A 433 20.19 -0.72 -8.81
CA ASN A 433 19.92 0.54 -9.50
C ASN A 433 18.80 0.41 -10.55
N SER A 434 17.56 0.25 -10.09
CA SER A 434 16.39 0.20 -10.99
C SER A 434 15.49 1.42 -10.83
N TYR A 435 14.85 1.85 -11.93
CA TYR A 435 13.81 2.87 -11.93
C TYR A 435 12.42 2.36 -11.51
N ASN A 436 12.21 1.04 -11.35
CA ASN A 436 10.87 0.57 -10.99
C ASN A 436 10.48 1.03 -9.59
N SER A 437 9.18 1.17 -9.41
CA SER A 437 8.57 1.59 -8.15
C SER A 437 8.90 0.62 -7.02
N VAL A 438 9.16 1.19 -5.83
CA VAL A 438 9.28 0.44 -4.59
C VAL A 438 7.89 0.25 -3.98
N GLU A 439 7.60 -0.99 -3.59
CA GLU A 439 6.35 -1.34 -2.92
C GLU A 439 6.62 -1.70 -1.46
N ILE A 440 5.60 -1.54 -0.62
CA ILE A 440 5.66 -1.89 0.79
C ILE A 440 4.32 -2.42 1.29
N THR A 441 4.38 -3.37 2.21
CA THR A 441 3.24 -3.86 2.98
C THR A 441 3.68 -4.14 4.42
N THR A 442 2.74 -4.27 5.36
CA THR A 442 3.02 -4.61 6.75
C THR A 442 1.90 -5.45 7.34
N ASN A 443 2.23 -6.25 8.34
CA ASN A 443 1.23 -7.04 9.05
C ASN A 443 0.37 -6.17 9.97
N GLU A 444 -0.66 -6.77 10.56
CA GLU A 444 -1.64 -6.04 11.37
C GLU A 444 -0.98 -5.28 12.54
N SER A 445 0.05 -5.87 13.16
CA SER A 445 0.75 -5.29 14.31
C SER A 445 1.84 -4.28 13.96
N GLY A 446 2.19 -4.12 12.68
CA GLY A 446 3.36 -3.40 12.22
C GLY A 446 4.72 -4.06 12.52
N ILE A 447 4.76 -5.11 13.34
CA ILE A 447 6.03 -5.75 13.74
C ILE A 447 6.77 -6.38 12.56
N TYR A 448 6.03 -6.74 11.49
CA TYR A 448 6.61 -7.20 10.23
C TYR A 448 6.27 -6.22 9.11
N ALA A 449 7.28 -5.63 8.48
CA ALA A 449 7.13 -4.85 7.26
C ALA A 449 7.98 -5.45 6.15
N TYR A 450 7.44 -5.41 4.94
CA TYR A 450 8.00 -6.01 3.75
C TYR A 450 8.05 -4.99 2.62
N SER A 451 9.25 -4.67 2.14
CA SER A 451 9.41 -3.87 0.92
C SER A 451 9.91 -4.74 -0.21
N VAL A 452 9.34 -4.56 -1.42
CA VAL A 452 9.84 -5.17 -2.64
C VAL A 452 10.28 -4.11 -3.64
N PHE A 453 11.43 -4.33 -4.25
CA PHE A 453 11.98 -3.49 -5.30
C PHE A 453 12.86 -4.30 -6.24
N SER A 454 13.09 -3.76 -7.43
CA SER A 454 13.96 -4.34 -8.45
C SER A 454 15.42 -3.90 -8.31
N ARG A 455 16.32 -4.77 -8.75
CA ARG A 455 17.75 -4.51 -8.98
C ARG A 455 18.08 -4.64 -10.46
N GLU A 456 18.82 -3.74 -11.09
CA GLU A 456 19.23 -3.87 -12.50
C GLU A 456 20.72 -4.23 -12.65
N THR A 457 21.07 -5.53 -12.56
CA THR A 457 22.44 -5.99 -12.86
C THR A 457 22.49 -6.81 -14.13
N GLY A 458 22.11 -6.20 -15.25
CA GLY A 458 21.90 -6.86 -16.54
C GLY A 458 20.60 -7.67 -16.62
N VAL A 459 19.98 -7.96 -15.47
CA VAL A 459 18.67 -8.60 -15.29
C VAL A 459 18.01 -7.99 -14.06
N VAL A 460 16.67 -7.95 -14.04
CA VAL A 460 15.92 -7.44 -12.90
C VAL A 460 15.61 -8.53 -11.86
N SER A 461 16.06 -8.36 -10.61
CA SER A 461 15.74 -9.25 -9.48
C SER A 461 14.93 -8.53 -8.42
N LEU A 462 13.95 -9.22 -7.80
CA LEU A 462 13.20 -8.70 -6.66
C LEU A 462 13.99 -8.87 -5.38
N LEU A 463 14.00 -7.81 -4.58
CA LEU A 463 14.63 -7.78 -3.28
C LEU A 463 13.56 -7.59 -2.22
N MET A 464 13.58 -8.43 -1.21
CA MET A 464 12.69 -8.29 -0.06
C MET A 464 13.49 -7.92 1.18
N GLN A 465 12.92 -6.99 1.93
CA GLN A 465 13.45 -6.60 3.22
C GLN A 465 12.39 -6.87 4.28
N ALA A 466 12.72 -7.69 5.28
CA ALA A 466 11.92 -7.86 6.47
C ALA A 466 12.41 -6.90 7.54
N LEU A 467 11.48 -6.42 8.34
CA LEU A 467 11.79 -5.72 9.55
C LEU A 467 11.13 -6.53 10.67
N ASN A 468 11.95 -7.10 11.55
CA ASN A 468 11.53 -8.10 12.53
C ASN A 468 11.73 -7.52 13.93
N GLY A 469 10.67 -7.49 14.74
CA GLY A 469 10.83 -7.36 16.18
C GLY A 469 11.62 -8.57 16.68
N ILE A 470 12.77 -8.36 17.32
CA ILE A 470 13.49 -9.43 18.00
C ILE A 470 12.49 -10.11 18.93
N ASP A 471 12.26 -11.41 18.72
CA ASP A 471 11.55 -12.26 19.66
C ASP A 471 12.16 -12.03 21.05
N ILE A 472 11.45 -11.33 21.94
CA ILE A 472 11.82 -11.33 23.34
C ILE A 472 11.61 -12.79 23.76
N PRO A 473 12.68 -13.54 24.10
CA PRO A 473 12.49 -14.93 24.48
C PRO A 473 11.51 -14.96 25.65
N ARG A 474 10.43 -15.74 25.51
CA ARG A 474 9.44 -16.01 26.57
C ARG A 474 10.12 -16.73 27.74
N THR A 475 10.97 -16.02 28.46
CA THR A 475 11.63 -16.43 29.70
C THR A 475 11.54 -15.28 30.69
N ILE A 476 10.32 -14.81 30.93
CA ILE A 476 9.97 -14.30 32.26
C ILE A 476 9.05 -15.35 32.85
N LYS A 477 9.64 -16.33 33.55
CA LYS A 477 8.91 -17.13 34.51
C LYS A 477 8.19 -16.15 35.44
N SER A 478 6.89 -16.29 35.55
CA SER A 478 6.04 -15.63 36.53
C SER A 478 6.74 -15.57 37.89
N PHE A 479 7.15 -14.37 38.32
CA PHE A 479 7.43 -14.12 39.72
C PHE A 479 6.08 -14.07 40.43
N ASP A 480 5.75 -15.19 41.07
CA ASP A 480 4.57 -15.35 41.93
C ASP A 480 4.74 -14.43 43.15
N PHE A 481 4.05 -13.30 43.16
CA PHE A 481 3.90 -12.48 44.36
C PHE A 481 2.88 -13.15 45.29
N ARG A 482 3.31 -14.18 46.00
CA ARG A 482 2.67 -14.57 47.27
C ARG A 482 3.47 -13.98 48.42
N ARG A 483 2.87 -12.96 49.03
CA ARG A 483 3.24 -12.39 50.33
C ARG A 483 3.10 -13.44 51.45
N PRO A 484 3.80 -13.25 52.57
CA PRO A 484 3.21 -12.48 53.68
C PRO A 484 3.69 -11.04 53.78
#